data_AF-A0A7X2IVG2-F1
#
_entry.id   AF-A0A7X2IVG2-F1
#
_cell.length_a   1.000
_cell.length_b   1.000
_cell.length_c   1.000
_cell.angle_alpha   90.00
_cell.angle_beta   90.00
_cell.angle_gamma   90.00
#
_symmetry.space_group_name_H-M   'P 1'
#
loop_
_entity.id
_entity.type
_entity.pdbx_description
1 polymer ?
#
loop_
_entity_poly.entity_id
_entity_poly.type
_entity_poly.pdbx_seq_one_letter_code
_entity_poly.pdbx_strand_id
1 'polypeptide(L)'
;VTEFNVAGDKLYLSPVMDLYNGEIIAFETARRPAYQLVGSMLKKALAKLSPKDKPLLHSDQGWQYRMPAYRRALRRSGVQQSMS
;
A
#
# COMPACT_ATOMS: atom_id res chain seq x y z
N VAL A 1 1.54 -3.29 -6.91
CA VAL A 1 0.84 -2.30 -7.79
C VAL A 1 0.45 -3.00 -9.07
N THR A 2 -0.77 -2.78 -9.56
CA THR A 2 -1.29 -3.47 -10.75
C THR A 2 -1.69 -2.46 -11.83
N GLU A 3 -1.29 -2.69 -13.08
CA GLU A 3 -1.70 -1.88 -14.25
C GLU A 3 -2.94 -2.49 -14.89
N PHE A 4 -3.90 -1.63 -15.28
CA PHE A 4 -5.10 -1.96 -16.02
C PHE A 4 -5.17 -1.06 -17.27
N ASN A 5 -5.67 -1.61 -18.38
CA ASN A 5 -6.11 -0.80 -19.51
C ASN A 5 -7.60 -0.49 -19.35
N VAL A 6 -7.94 0.78 -19.31
CA VAL A 6 -9.32 1.26 -19.20
C VAL A 6 -9.60 2.19 -20.37
N ALA A 7 -10.34 1.70 -21.36
CA ALA A 7 -10.68 2.44 -22.57
C ALA A 7 -9.47 3.04 -23.31
N GLY A 8 -8.35 2.32 -23.34
CA GLY A 8 -7.10 2.77 -23.99
C GLY A 8 -6.16 3.55 -23.08
N ASP A 9 -6.62 3.98 -21.90
CA ASP A 9 -5.80 4.66 -20.90
C ASP A 9 -5.20 3.66 -19.89
N LYS A 10 -3.96 3.90 -19.47
CA LYS A 10 -3.33 3.16 -18.36
C LYS A 10 -3.84 3.67 -17.02
N LEU A 11 -4.33 2.74 -16.20
CA LEU A 11 -4.72 2.97 -14.82
C LEU A 11 -3.93 2.04 -13.90
N TYR A 12 -3.35 2.60 -12.85
CA TYR A 12 -2.62 1.84 -11.84
C TYR A 12 -3.43 1.79 -10.56
N LEU A 13 -3.51 0.61 -9.95
CA LEU A 13 -4.14 0.36 -8.66
C LEU A 13 -3.08 -0.06 -7.64
N SER A 14 -3.17 0.51 -6.46
CA SER A 14 -2.44 0.04 -5.28
C SER A 14 -3.46 -0.31 -4.19
N PRO A 15 -3.82 -1.59 -4.01
CA PRO A 15 -4.72 -2.01 -2.94
C PRO A 15 -3.96 -2.48 -1.69
N VAL A 16 -4.64 -2.48 -0.55
CA VAL A 16 -4.29 -3.21 0.68
C VAL A 16 -5.45 -4.11 1.00
N MET A 17 -5.16 -5.39 1.17
CA MET A 17 -6.14 -6.43 1.46
C MET A 17 -5.93 -6.94 2.89
N ASP A 18 -7.03 -7.12 3.62
CA ASP A 18 -7.04 -7.93 4.83
C ASP A 18 -7.05 -9.42 4.43
N LEU A 19 -6.05 -10.17 4.86
CA LEU A 19 -5.90 -11.57 4.51
C LEU A 19 -6.82 -12.50 5.32
N TYR A 20 -7.48 -12.01 6.37
CA TYR A 20 -8.44 -12.82 7.13
C TYR A 20 -9.73 -13.06 6.33
N ASN A 21 -10.28 -12.02 5.69
CA ASN A 21 -11.57 -12.06 5.00
C ASN A 21 -11.49 -11.65 3.51
N GLY A 22 -10.33 -11.24 3.01
CA GLY A 22 -10.12 -10.81 1.62
C GLY A 22 -10.62 -9.38 1.32
N GLU A 23 -10.99 -8.60 2.33
CA GLU A 23 -11.51 -7.24 2.13
C GLU A 23 -10.41 -6.27 1.67
N ILE A 24 -10.71 -5.43 0.67
CA ILE A 24 -9.84 -4.30 0.32
C ILE A 24 -10.06 -3.16 1.32
N ILE A 25 -9.21 -3.08 2.33
CA ILE A 25 -9.32 -2.06 3.38
C ILE A 25 -8.82 -0.68 2.94
N ALA A 26 -7.97 -0.58 1.93
CA ALA A 26 -7.56 0.71 1.38
C ALA A 26 -7.11 0.55 -0.07
N PHE A 27 -7.28 1.59 -0.87
CA PHE A 27 -6.70 1.63 -2.20
C PHE A 27 -6.42 3.05 -2.67
N GLU A 28 -5.57 3.15 -3.67
CA GLU A 28 -5.39 4.36 -4.47
C GLU A 28 -5.31 3.99 -5.95
N THR A 29 -5.77 4.89 -6.82
CA THR A 29 -5.56 4.78 -8.26
C THR A 29 -4.84 6.00 -8.83
N ALA A 30 -4.09 5.80 -9.91
CA ALA A 30 -3.43 6.88 -10.64
C ALA A 30 -3.22 6.51 -12.10
N ARG A 31 -3.07 7.52 -12.98
CA ARG A 31 -2.71 7.30 -14.40
C ARG A 31 -1.23 7.03 -14.63
N ARG A 32 -0.40 7.09 -13.58
CA ARG A 32 1.06 6.85 -13.63
C ARG A 32 1.53 6.06 -12.40
N PRO A 33 2.52 5.17 -12.52
CA PRO A 33 3.03 4.37 -11.41
C PRO A 33 4.09 5.14 -10.60
N ALA A 34 3.70 6.27 -10.01
CA ALA A 34 4.57 7.08 -9.17
C ALA A 34 4.48 6.67 -7.70
N TYR A 35 5.51 6.97 -6.90
CA TYR A 35 5.49 6.68 -5.45
C TYR A 35 4.28 7.27 -4.73
N GLN A 36 3.78 8.42 -5.17
CA GLN A 36 2.59 9.07 -4.61
C GLN A 36 1.35 8.14 -4.57
N LEU A 37 1.21 7.22 -5.54
CA LEU A 37 0.16 6.20 -5.55
C LEU A 37 0.25 5.32 -4.28
N VAL A 38 1.44 4.80 -4.01
CA VAL A 38 1.71 3.87 -2.91
C VAL A 38 1.73 4.61 -1.57
N GLY A 39 2.29 5.82 -1.52
CA GLY A 39 2.32 6.65 -0.33
C GLY A 39 0.93 7.08 0.13
N SER A 40 0.05 7.46 -0.81
CA SER A 40 -1.34 7.85 -0.50
C SER A 40 -2.17 6.65 -0.07
N MET A 41 -2.03 5.51 -0.77
CA MET A 41 -2.60 4.24 -0.34
C MET A 41 -2.16 3.89 1.09
N LEU A 42 -0.85 3.96 1.38
CA LEU A 42 -0.33 3.57 2.68
C LEU A 42 -0.90 4.46 3.78
N LYS A 43 -0.97 5.78 3.53
CA LYS A 43 -1.58 6.73 4.47
C LYS A 43 -3.04 6.36 4.79
N LYS A 44 -3.83 6.01 3.77
CA LYS A 44 -5.22 5.56 3.93
C LYS A 44 -5.30 4.28 4.77
N ALA A 45 -4.43 3.30 4.51
CA ALA A 45 -4.40 2.04 5.26
C ALA A 45 -4.03 2.25 6.73
N LEU A 46 -2.96 3.01 7.01
CA LEU A 46 -2.48 3.26 8.37
C LEU A 46 -3.48 4.08 9.21
N ALA A 47 -4.30 4.92 8.57
CA ALA A 47 -5.33 5.70 9.25
C ALA A 47 -6.48 4.83 9.83
N LYS A 48 -6.59 3.57 9.40
CA LYS A 48 -7.58 2.63 9.93
C LYS A 48 -7.12 1.90 11.19
N LEU A 49 -5.83 1.97 11.53
CA LEU A 49 -5.26 1.24 12.66
C LEU A 49 -5.56 1.95 13.99
N SER A 50 -5.93 1.17 14.99
CA SER A 50 -5.94 1.60 16.38
C SER A 50 -4.50 1.68 16.94
N PRO A 51 -4.24 2.47 17.99
CA PRO A 51 -2.90 2.57 18.58
C PRO A 51 -2.33 1.24 19.12
N LYS A 52 -3.18 0.23 19.33
CA LYS A 52 -2.77 -1.09 19.81
C LYS A 52 -2.48 -2.08 18.68
N ASP A 53 -2.90 -1.76 17.45
CA ASP A 53 -2.74 -2.65 16.32
C ASP A 53 -1.27 -2.68 15.88
N LYS A 54 -0.73 -3.89 15.74
CA LYS A 54 0.66 -4.11 15.27
C LYS A 54 0.67 -5.15 14.14
N PRO A 55 -0.01 -4.89 13.02
CA PRO A 55 -0.11 -5.86 11.94
C PRO A 55 1.24 -6.06 11.24
N LEU A 56 1.36 -7.20 10.57
CA LEU A 56 2.37 -7.44 9.56
C LEU A 56 1.83 -6.97 8.20
N LEU A 57 2.52 -6.03 7.55
CA LEU A 57 2.19 -5.62 6.19
C LEU A 57 3.17 -6.28 5.22
N HIS A 58 2.63 -7.14 4.36
CA HIS A 58 3.38 -7.87 3.34
C HIS A 58 3.26 -7.19 1.97
N SER A 59 4.37 -7.02 1.27
CA SER A 59 4.42 -6.46 -0.09
C SER A 59 5.37 -7.27 -0.98
N ASP A 60 5.36 -7.01 -2.28
CA ASP A 60 6.45 -7.47 -3.15
C ASP A 60 7.76 -6.68 -2.88
N GLN A 61 8.86 -7.09 -3.53
CA GLN A 61 10.15 -6.40 -3.50
C GLN A 61 10.25 -5.15 -4.42
N GLY A 62 9.13 -4.58 -4.87
CA GLY A 62 9.08 -3.37 -5.68
C GLY A 62 9.81 -2.19 -5.03
N TRP A 63 10.39 -1.31 -5.87
CA TRP A 63 11.20 -0.18 -5.39
C TRP A 63 10.41 0.76 -4.47
N GLN A 64 9.11 0.96 -4.75
CA GLN A 64 8.20 1.78 -3.94
C GLN A 64 8.13 1.33 -2.47
N TYR A 65 8.19 0.02 -2.21
CA TYR A 65 8.09 -0.56 -0.87
C TYR A 65 9.44 -0.55 -0.14
N ARG A 66 10.54 -0.42 -0.90
CA ARG A 66 11.91 -0.28 -0.36
C ARG A 66 12.27 1.17 0.01
N MET A 67 11.49 2.16 -0.45
CA MET A 67 11.80 3.57 -0.22
C MET A 67 11.89 3.93 1.28
N PRO A 68 12.86 4.78 1.69
CA PRO A 68 13.00 5.20 3.09
C PRO A 68 11.73 5.83 3.67
N ALA A 69 10.97 6.59 2.87
CA ALA A 69 9.72 7.20 3.30
C ALA A 69 8.65 6.15 3.69
N TYR A 70 8.54 5.08 2.90
CA TYR A 70 7.63 3.97 3.16
C TYR A 70 7.99 3.25 4.46
N ARG A 71 9.27 2.87 4.61
CA ARG A 71 9.79 2.21 5.81
C ARG A 71 9.63 3.07 7.07
N ARG A 72 9.81 4.38 6.96
CA ARG A 72 9.59 5.32 8.08
C ARG A 72 8.12 5.39 8.48
N ALA A 73 7.20 5.42 7.51
CA ALA A 73 5.77 5.45 7.80
C ALA A 73 5.33 4.18 8.56
N LEU A 74 5.73 2.99 8.09
CA LEU A 74 5.45 1.73 8.78
C LEU A 74 5.99 1.71 10.22
N ARG A 75 7.27 2.07 10.39
CA ARG A 75 7.90 2.10 11.72
C ARG A 75 7.21 3.06 12.68
N ARG A 76 6.80 4.24 12.21
CA ARG A 76 6.09 5.23 13.06
C ARG A 76 4.71 4.74 13.48
N SER A 77 4.07 3.89 12.67
CA SER A 77 2.77 3.29 12.97
C SER A 77 2.86 1.93 13.66
N GLY A 78 4.07 1.47 14.06
CA GLY A 78 4.23 0.17 14.72
C GLY A 78 3.95 -1.05 13.82
N VAL A 79 3.92 -0.87 12.50
CA VAL A 79 3.65 -1.93 11.52
C VAL A 79 4.95 -2.62 11.12
N GLN A 80 4.98 -3.95 11.20
CA GLN A 80 6.12 -4.74 10.75
C GLN A 80 6.04 -4.92 9.23
N GLN A 81 7.15 -4.68 8.54
CA GLN A 81 7.25 -4.93 7.10
C GLN A 81 7.68 -6.37 6.83
N SER A 82 7.04 -7.03 5.87
CA SER A 82 7.47 -8.27 5.24
C SER A 82 7.48 -8.07 3.72
N MET A 83 8.44 -8.69 3.02
CA MET A 83 8.53 -8.59 1.56
C MET A 83 8.82 -9.97 0.94
N SER A 84 8.24 -10.24 -0.24
CA SER A 84 8.58 -11.41 -1.07
C SER A 84 8.89 -11.03 -2.51
#